data_AF-A0A815K8Y8-F1
#
_entry.id   AF-A0A815K8Y8-F1
#
_cell.length_a   1.000
_cell.length_b   1.000
_cell.length_c   1.000
_cell.angle_alpha   90.00
_cell.angle_beta   90.00
_cell.angle_gamma   90.00
#
_symmetry.space_group_name_H-M   'P 1'
#
loop_
_entity.id
_entity.type
_entity.pdbx_description
1 polymer ?
#
loop_
_entity_poly.entity_id
_entity_poly.type
_entity_poly.pdbx_seq_one_letter_code
_entity_poly.pdbx_strand_id
1 'polypeptide(L)' 'MIDYDKAKKFADSLNIQYVETSAKNSINIEQVFKTVVTEIVSIVPSTEPTNTSVNVSSHDKMLKTSSGLC' A
#
# COMPACT_ATOMS: atom_id res chain seq x y z
N MET A 1 13.83 -19.27 2.02
CA MET A 1 12.36 -19.29 1.96
C MET A 1 11.85 -19.11 3.37
N ILE A 2 10.83 -18.29 3.59
CA ILE A 2 10.12 -18.28 4.87
C ILE A 2 9.22 -19.50 4.91
N ASP A 3 9.09 -20.17 6.06
CA ASP A 3 8.14 -21.26 6.21
C ASP A 3 6.73 -20.69 6.22
N TYR A 4 5.92 -21.09 5.22
CA TYR A 4 4.51 -20.70 5.08
C TYR A 4 3.75 -20.82 6.41
N ASP A 5 3.90 -21.96 7.10
CA ASP A 5 3.18 -22.24 8.35
C ASP A 5 3.55 -21.30 9.49
N LYS A 6 4.81 -20.85 9.56
CA LYS A 6 5.24 -19.91 10.61
C LYS A 6 4.68 -18.52 10.36
N ALA A 7 4.77 -18.06 9.11
CA ALA A 7 4.25 -16.76 8.72
C ALA A 7 2.73 -16.69 8.84
N LYS A 8 2.03 -17.76 8.45
CA LYS A 8 0.57 -17.88 8.60
C LYS A 8 0.15 -17.82 10.07
N LYS A 9 0.79 -18.58 10.96
CA LYS A 9 0.51 -18.56 12.40
C LYS A 9 0.75 -17.19 13.04
N PHE A 10 1.79 -16.49 12.61
CA PHE A 10 2.06 -15.13 13.09
C PHE A 10 0.97 -14.15 12.66
N ALA A 11 0.54 -14.20 11.41
CA ALA A 11 -0.56 -13.38 10.92
C ALA A 11 -1.89 -13.70 11.63
N ASP A 12 -2.18 -14.98 11.86
CA ASP A 12 -3.35 -15.43 12.61
C ASP A 12 -3.33 -14.92 14.06
N SER A 13 -2.16 -14.86 14.70
CA SER A 13 -2.02 -14.30 16.05
C SER A 13 -2.31 -12.79 16.14
N LEU A 14 -2.16 -12.08 15.02
CA LEU A 14 -2.44 -10.65 14.90
C LEU A 14 -3.81 -10.36 14.29
N ASN A 15 -4.59 -11.40 13.96
CA ASN A 15 -5.84 -11.31 13.21
C ASN A 15 -5.69 -10.52 11.88
N ILE A 16 -4.55 -10.66 11.19
CA ILE A 16 -4.31 -10.02 9.89
C ILE A 16 -4.33 -11.04 8.74
N GLN A 17 -4.79 -10.61 7.57
CA GLN A 17 -4.76 -11.42 6.36
C GLN A 17 -3.30 -11.66 5.92
N TYR A 18 -2.96 -12.92 5.61
CA TYR A 18 -1.67 -13.31 5.07
C TYR A 18 -1.79 -13.77 3.61
N VAL A 19 -0.95 -13.20 2.73
CA VAL A 19 -0.85 -13.63 1.33
C VAL A 19 0.62 -13.63 0.90
N GLU A 20 1.13 -14.79 0.46
CA GLU A 20 2.45 -14.87 -0.17
C GLU A 20 2.38 -14.34 -1.59
N THR A 21 3.20 -13.35 -1.93
CA THR A 21 3.30 -12.81 -3.27
C THR A 21 4.73 -12.93 -3.79
N SER A 22 4.86 -13.08 -5.12
CA SER A 22 6.15 -12.91 -5.79
C SER A 22 6.00 -11.87 -6.89
N ALA A 23 6.54 -10.67 -6.66
CA ALA A 23 6.58 -9.63 -7.68
C ALA A 23 7.42 -10.05 -8.90
N LYS A 24 8.47 -10.85 -8.68
CA LYS A 24 9.35 -11.35 -9.75
C LYS A 24 8.65 -12.36 -10.67
N ASN A 25 7.75 -13.17 -10.10
CA ASN A 25 7.07 -14.25 -10.82
C ASN A 25 5.57 -13.97 -11.02
N SER A 26 5.10 -12.76 -10.70
CA SER A 26 3.69 -12.35 -10.73
C SER A 26 2.74 -13.30 -9.99
N ILE A 27 3.19 -13.89 -8.89
CA ILE A 27 2.38 -14.83 -8.10
C ILE A 27 1.53 -14.04 -7.11
N ASN A 28 0.22 -14.30 -7.10
CA ASN A 28 -0.79 -13.76 -6.17
C ASN A 28 -0.92 -12.22 -6.12
N ILE A 29 -0.29 -11.50 -7.05
CA ILE A 29 -0.35 -10.02 -7.12
C ILE A 29 -1.78 -9.53 -7.41
N GLU A 30 -2.47 -10.17 -8.36
CA GLU A 30 -3.84 -9.76 -8.72
C GLU A 30 -4.83 -10.00 -7.58
N GLN A 31 -4.70 -11.13 -6.88
CA GLN A 31 -5.55 -11.44 -5.73
C GLN A 31 -5.30 -10.47 -4.58
N VAL A 32 -4.03 -10.18 -4.25
CA VAL A 32 -3.69 -9.16 -3.24
C VAL A 32 -4.28 -7.82 -3.61
N PHE A 33 -4.16 -7.40 -4.86
CA PHE A 33 -4.66 -6.10 -5.29
C PHE A 33 -6.18 -6.01 -5.13
N LYS A 34 -6.92 -7.05 -5.52
CA LYS A 34 -8.38 -7.12 -5.32
C LYS A 34 -8.76 -7.07 -3.84
N THR A 35 -8.08 -7.84 -2.98
CA THR A 35 -8.33 -7.85 -1.54
C THR A 35 -8.11 -6.48 -0.92
N VAL A 36 -6.98 -5.82 -1.23
CA VAL A 36 -6.65 -4.48 -0.71
C VAL A 36 -7.69 -3.46 -1.16
N VAL A 37 -8.10 -3.50 -2.43
CA VAL A 37 -9.14 -2.60 -2.96
C VAL A 37 -10.47 -2.82 -2.23
N THR A 38 -10.90 -4.07 -2.05
CA THR A 38 -12.13 -4.40 -1.33
C THR A 38 -12.08 -3.92 0.13
N GLU A 39 -10.95 -4.12 0.81
CA GLU A 39 -10.78 -3.71 2.20
C GLU A 39 -10.81 -2.19 2.34
N ILE A 40 -10.07 -1.45 1.50
CA ILE A 40 -10.09 0.02 1.52
C ILE A 40 -11.51 0.53 1.28
N VAL A 41 -12.20 0.04 0.23
CA VAL A 41 -13.56 0.47 -0.11
C VAL A 41 -14.55 0.17 1.03
N SER A 42 -14.37 -0.93 1.77
CA SER A 42 -15.24 -1.28 2.90
C SER A 42 -15.11 -0.32 4.10
N ILE A 43 -13.93 0.29 4.27
CA ILE A 43 -13.64 1.22 5.38
C ILE A 43 -14.11 2.63 5.02
N VAL A 44 -14.12 3.00 3.73
CA VAL A 44 -14.64 4.30 3.32
C VAL A 44 -16.17 4.27 3.47
N PRO A 45 -16.79 5.11 4.32
CA PRO A 45 -18.24 5.29 4.28
C PRO A 45 -18.62 5.66 2.85
N SER A 46 -19.75 5.18 2.34
CA SER A 46 -20.25 5.38 0.98
C SER A 46 -20.50 6.87 0.64
N THR A 47 -19.46 7.68 0.64
CA THR A 47 -19.39 8.97 -0.04
C THR A 47 -19.00 8.62 -1.46
N GLU A 48 -19.86 8.96 -2.42
CA GLU A 48 -19.61 8.76 -3.84
C GLU A 48 -18.17 9.10 -4.22
N PRO A 49 -17.54 8.37 -5.15
CA PRO A 49 -16.18 8.65 -5.58
C PRO A 49 -16.12 10.08 -6.15
N THR A 50 -15.72 11.04 -5.32
CA THR A 50 -15.45 12.40 -5.77
C THR A 50 -14.26 12.29 -6.71
N ASN A 51 -14.47 12.73 -7.96
CA ASN A 51 -13.48 12.68 -9.03
C ASN A 51 -12.36 13.71 -8.77
N THR A 52 -11.65 13.55 -7.64
CA THR A 52 -10.54 14.41 -7.23
C THR A 52 -9.29 13.87 -7.91
N SER A 53 -9.08 14.33 -9.14
CA SER A 53 -7.85 14.10 -9.89
C SER A 53 -6.67 14.74 -9.15
N VAL A 54 -5.93 13.93 -8.40
CA VAL A 54 -4.67 14.36 -7.78
C VAL A 54 -3.55 14.30 -8.81
N ASN A 55 -3.19 15.45 -9.37
CA ASN A 55 -2.06 15.58 -10.29
C ASN A 55 -0.74 15.59 -9.50
N VAL A 56 -0.06 14.44 -9.43
CA VAL A 56 1.26 14.30 -8.78
C VAL A 56 2.36 14.68 -9.77
N SER A 57 2.39 15.94 -10.20
CA SER A 57 3.49 16.53 -11.01
C SER A 57 4.29 17.54 -10.20
N SER A 58 4.52 17.29 -8.91
CA SER A 58 5.44 18.09 -8.11
C SER A 58 6.80 17.39 -8.07
N HIS A 59 7.65 17.71 -9.05
CA HIS A 59 9.09 17.56 -8.89
C HIS A 59 9.52 18.53 -7.79
N ASP A 60 9.70 18.01 -6.57
CA ASP A 60 10.27 18.76 -5.45
C ASP A 60 11.70 19.19 -5.82
N LYS A 61 11.87 20.45 -6.25
CA LYS A 61 13.19 21.09 -6.20
C LYS A 61 13.43 21.39 -4.72
N MET A 62 14.22 20.54 -4.07
CA MET A 62 14.70 20.75 -2.71
C MET A 62 15.13 22.21 -2.51
N LEU A 63 14.38 22.94 -1.70
CA LEU A 63 14.71 24.28 -1.24
C LEU A 63 15.99 24.17 -0.40
N LYS A 64 17.14 24.52 -0.98
CA LYS A 64 18.38 24.70 -0.22
C LYS A 64 18.19 25.87 0.73
N THR A 65 17.85 25.56 1.97
CA THR A 65 18.04 26.47 3.10
C THR A 65 19.53 26.55 3.38
N SER A 66 20.19 27.62 2.95
CA SER A 66 21.44 28.05 3.57
C SER A 66 21.31 29.52 3.92
N SER A 67 21.11 29.73 5.21
CA SER A 67 21.26 30.97 5.96
C SER A 67 22.49 31.77 5.51
N GLY A 68 22.28 33.03 5.15
CA GLY A 68 23.35 34.00 4.92
C GLY A 68 22.75 35.34 4.52
N LEU A 69 22.59 36.24 5.49
CA LEU A 69 22.63 37.66 5.18
C LEU A 69 24.13 37.95 4.94
N CYS A 70 24.47 38.25 3.68
CA CYS A 70 25.81 38.36 3.08
C CYS A 70 26.45 37.04 2.62
#